data_AF-A0A414ZAJ2-F1
#
_entry.id   AF-A0A414ZAJ2-F1
#
_cell.length_a   1.000
_cell.length_b   1.000
_cell.length_c   1.000
_cell.angle_alpha   90.00
_cell.angle_beta   90.00
_cell.angle_gamma   90.00
#
_symmetry.space_group_name_H-M   'P 1'
#
loop_
_entity.id
_entity.type
_entity.pdbx_description
1 polymer ?
#
loop_
_entity_poly.entity_id
_entity_poly.type
_entity_poly.pdbx_seq_one_letter_code
_entity_poly.pdbx_strand_id
1 'polypeptide(L)'
;MKDKKLEANLSLVVSRIFAGLNMNALKFLLPVWMGALTGVTVRCTFAAVAFWVTGWFVKEAPITRRQRIGLLCLGAFGMYGFMFCYLLGISKTTPVSSAIFNSLQPIWVFLISVLFLHERATLMKIIGISLGFGGALLCILTQGSDDLAHDAFTGNMLCLLSSVFFAIYLILSKKLLEEIGLVTVMKYVFGGAALSGLVISTILGWNAPLFADAVHGTWHWMPWVVLAFILIFPTYLSYWLMPIGLKYLKTTVVAMYGYLILTVTSVVSYIVGQDRFTWEQGVAIGMICLSVYFVEVAERKANS
;
A
#
# COMPACT_ATOMS: atom_id res chain seq x y z
N MET A 1 -0.80 25.67 -16.19
CA MET A 1 0.16 24.89 -15.35
C MET A 1 -0.17 24.91 -13.87
N LYS A 2 -0.67 26.03 -13.28
CA LYS A 2 -1.10 26.07 -11.88
C LYS A 2 -2.24 25.08 -11.57
N ASP A 3 -3.24 24.98 -12.45
CA ASP A 3 -4.39 24.07 -12.24
C ASP A 3 -3.99 22.59 -12.22
N LYS A 4 -3.07 22.17 -13.10
CA LYS A 4 -2.56 20.79 -13.13
C LYS A 4 -1.76 20.40 -11.89
N LYS A 5 -1.06 21.36 -11.27
CA LYS A 5 -0.37 21.12 -9.98
C LYS A 5 -1.35 21.04 -8.83
N LEU A 6 -2.41 21.86 -8.83
CA LEU A 6 -3.48 21.79 -7.84
C LEU A 6 -4.20 20.44 -7.93
N GLU A 7 -4.59 20.02 -9.13
CA GLU A 7 -5.22 18.73 -9.41
C GLU A 7 -4.36 17.55 -8.90
N ALA A 8 -3.05 17.59 -9.16
CA ALA A 8 -2.13 16.55 -8.70
C ALA A 8 -2.00 16.50 -7.18
N ASN A 9 -1.96 17.66 -6.51
CA ASN A 9 -1.93 17.73 -5.04
C ASN A 9 -3.23 17.19 -4.44
N LEU A 10 -4.39 17.62 -4.94
CA LEU A 10 -5.69 17.14 -4.49
C LEU A 10 -5.84 15.63 -4.71
N SER A 11 -5.40 15.12 -5.86
CA SER A 11 -5.40 13.69 -6.18
C SER A 11 -4.60 12.87 -5.16
N LEU A 12 -3.41 13.36 -4.76
CA LEU A 12 -2.61 12.70 -3.73
C LEU A 12 -3.24 12.79 -2.35
N VAL A 13 -3.74 13.97 -1.94
CA VAL A 13 -4.44 14.12 -0.65
C VAL A 13 -5.57 13.10 -0.53
N VAL A 14 -6.46 13.07 -1.52
CA VAL A 14 -7.61 12.16 -1.55
C VAL A 14 -7.16 10.70 -1.54
N SER A 15 -6.20 10.33 -2.40
CA SER A 15 -5.67 8.96 -2.48
C SER A 15 -5.09 8.48 -1.13
N ARG A 16 -4.37 9.34 -0.42
CA ARG A 16 -3.71 9.01 0.85
C ARG A 16 -4.65 9.00 2.04
N ILE A 17 -5.68 9.86 2.05
CA ILE A 17 -6.77 9.77 3.03
C ILE A 17 -7.48 8.42 2.90
N PHE A 18 -7.85 8.01 1.68
CA PHE A 18 -8.44 6.69 1.46
C PHE A 18 -7.51 5.56 1.89
N ALA A 19 -6.20 5.66 1.63
CA ALA A 19 -5.23 4.66 2.06
C ALA A 19 -5.10 4.59 3.61
N GLY A 20 -5.19 5.70 4.33
CA GLY A 20 -5.21 5.70 5.80
C GLY A 20 -6.48 5.08 6.37
N LEU A 21 -7.64 5.46 5.82
CA LEU A 21 -8.94 4.86 6.18
C LEU A 21 -8.98 3.36 5.88
N ASN A 22 -8.34 2.93 4.78
CA ASN A 22 -8.27 1.53 4.37
C ASN A 22 -7.63 0.62 5.42
N MET A 23 -6.64 1.10 6.17
CA MET A 23 -5.97 0.28 7.20
C MET A 23 -6.94 -0.11 8.31
N ASN A 24 -7.72 0.87 8.79
CA ASN A 24 -8.74 0.69 9.83
C ASN A 24 -9.92 -0.15 9.33
N ALA A 25 -10.37 0.12 8.10
CA ALA A 25 -11.42 -0.64 7.43
C ALA A 25 -11.03 -2.12 7.24
N LEU A 26 -9.78 -2.39 6.83
CA LEU A 26 -9.26 -3.75 6.72
C LEU A 26 -9.16 -4.44 8.06
N LYS A 27 -8.72 -3.75 9.12
CA LYS A 27 -8.65 -4.33 10.47
C LYS A 27 -10.04 -4.68 11.04
N PHE A 28 -11.07 -3.91 10.70
CA PHE A 28 -12.45 -4.25 11.04
C PHE A 28 -12.93 -5.50 10.30
N LEU A 29 -12.56 -5.64 9.02
CA LEU A 29 -13.03 -6.72 8.16
C LEU A 29 -12.26 -8.03 8.39
N LEU A 30 -10.96 -7.97 8.69
CA LEU A 30 -10.05 -9.11 8.80
C LEU A 30 -9.70 -9.43 10.26
N PRO A 31 -9.68 -10.72 10.68
CA PRO A 31 -10.04 -11.92 9.93
C PRO A 31 -11.52 -12.34 10.06
N VAL A 32 -12.32 -11.57 10.82
CA VAL A 32 -13.66 -11.99 11.28
C VAL A 32 -14.65 -12.18 10.14
N TRP A 33 -14.77 -11.20 9.25
CA TRP A 33 -15.74 -11.23 8.16
C TRP A 33 -15.18 -11.82 6.88
N MET A 34 -13.85 -11.77 6.73
CA MET A 34 -13.14 -12.28 5.59
C MET A 34 -11.70 -12.63 6.00
N GLY A 35 -11.19 -13.75 5.52
CA GLY A 35 -9.79 -14.11 5.66
C GLY A 35 -8.90 -13.17 4.85
N ALA A 36 -7.67 -12.93 5.32
CA ALA A 36 -6.72 -12.04 4.65
C ALA A 36 -6.49 -12.42 3.18
N LEU A 37 -6.29 -13.71 2.88
CA LEU A 37 -6.08 -14.23 1.53
C LEU A 37 -7.28 -13.95 0.62
N THR A 38 -8.48 -14.24 1.10
CA THR A 38 -9.70 -13.96 0.37
C THR A 38 -9.88 -12.46 0.13
N GLY A 39 -9.54 -11.62 1.12
CA GLY A 39 -9.53 -10.17 0.96
C GLY A 39 -8.58 -9.70 -0.14
N VAL A 40 -7.39 -10.31 -0.27
CA VAL A 40 -6.46 -10.01 -1.37
C VAL A 40 -7.09 -10.38 -2.70
N THR A 41 -7.63 -11.58 -2.82
CA THR A 41 -8.24 -12.07 -4.07
C THR A 41 -9.43 -11.21 -4.49
N VAL A 42 -10.33 -10.88 -3.57
CA VAL A 42 -11.49 -10.00 -3.86
C VAL A 42 -11.01 -8.63 -4.34
N ARG A 43 -10.04 -8.01 -3.66
CA ARG A 43 -9.48 -6.71 -4.04
C ARG A 43 -8.82 -6.74 -5.41
N CYS A 44 -7.94 -7.72 -5.66
CA CYS A 44 -7.22 -7.85 -6.91
C CYS A 44 -8.17 -8.13 -8.08
N THR A 45 -9.14 -9.02 -7.90
CA THR A 45 -10.14 -9.35 -8.93
C THR A 45 -11.04 -8.15 -9.22
N PHE A 46 -11.53 -7.45 -8.19
CA PHE A 46 -12.32 -6.23 -8.38
C PHE A 46 -11.53 -5.17 -9.15
N ALA A 47 -10.30 -4.89 -8.73
CA ALA A 47 -9.44 -3.93 -9.41
C ALA A 47 -9.18 -4.31 -10.87
N ALA A 48 -8.89 -5.59 -11.13
CA ALA A 48 -8.70 -6.10 -12.49
C ALA A 48 -9.94 -5.83 -13.35
N VAL A 49 -11.12 -6.23 -12.89
CA VAL A 49 -12.39 -6.00 -13.61
C VAL A 49 -12.62 -4.51 -13.83
N ALA A 50 -12.48 -3.68 -12.79
CA ALA A 50 -12.68 -2.24 -12.89
C ALA A 50 -11.73 -1.60 -13.92
N PHE A 51 -10.43 -1.92 -13.88
CA PHE A 51 -9.47 -1.39 -14.85
C PHE A 51 -9.70 -1.92 -16.27
N TRP A 52 -10.14 -3.18 -16.44
CA TRP A 52 -10.54 -3.70 -17.75
C TRP A 52 -11.73 -2.95 -18.34
N VAL A 53 -12.77 -2.73 -17.52
CA VAL A 53 -13.95 -1.95 -17.92
C VAL A 53 -13.55 -0.53 -18.30
N THR A 54 -12.66 0.11 -17.53
CA THR A 54 -12.19 1.46 -17.89
C THR A 54 -11.32 1.49 -19.14
N GLY A 55 -10.62 0.40 -19.43
CA GLY A 55 -9.88 0.23 -20.68
C GLY A 55 -10.78 0.22 -21.92
N TRP A 56 -12.07 -0.08 -21.79
CA TRP A 56 -13.03 0.05 -22.90
C TRP A 56 -13.36 1.50 -23.24
N PHE A 57 -13.23 2.42 -22.28
CA PHE A 57 -13.55 3.83 -22.46
C PHE A 57 -12.31 4.71 -22.74
N VAL A 58 -11.10 4.17 -22.57
CA VAL A 58 -9.85 4.92 -22.73
C VAL A 58 -9.06 4.37 -23.90
N LYS A 59 -8.60 5.26 -24.79
CA LYS A 59 -7.74 4.87 -25.92
C LYS A 59 -6.37 4.45 -25.40
N GLU A 60 -6.11 3.14 -25.45
CA GLU A 60 -4.87 2.55 -24.97
C GLU A 60 -3.76 2.61 -26.03
N ALA A 61 -2.51 2.78 -25.58
CA ALA A 61 -1.35 2.63 -26.44
C ALA A 61 -1.14 1.14 -26.81
N PRO A 62 -0.71 0.84 -28.05
CA PRO A 62 -0.38 -0.52 -28.42
C PRO A 62 0.81 -1.02 -27.60
N ILE A 63 0.67 -2.22 -27.02
CA ILE A 63 1.72 -2.85 -26.22
C ILE A 63 2.30 -4.07 -26.91
N THR A 64 3.59 -4.30 -26.71
CA THR A 64 4.26 -5.51 -27.18
C THR A 64 3.87 -6.72 -26.32
N ARG A 65 3.94 -7.93 -26.89
CA ARG A 65 3.70 -9.19 -26.14
C ARG A 65 4.64 -9.32 -24.94
N ARG A 66 5.89 -8.88 -25.07
CA ARG A 66 6.89 -8.89 -23.98
C ARG A 66 6.49 -7.97 -22.83
N GLN A 67 6.04 -6.74 -23.13
CA GLN A 67 5.53 -5.82 -22.11
C GLN A 67 4.27 -6.36 -21.42
N ARG A 68 3.36 -7.00 -22.17
CA ARG A 68 2.16 -7.63 -21.60
C ARG A 68 2.52 -8.71 -20.58
N ILE A 69 3.41 -9.63 -20.95
CA ILE A 69 3.86 -10.70 -20.05
C ILE A 69 4.62 -10.10 -18.86
N GLY A 70 5.49 -9.11 -19.10
CA GLY A 70 6.21 -8.42 -18.04
C GLY A 70 5.28 -7.76 -17.01
N LEU A 71 4.22 -7.08 -17.46
CA LEU A 71 3.22 -6.46 -16.58
C LEU A 71 2.40 -7.49 -15.81
N LEU A 72 2.03 -8.61 -16.45
CA LEU A 72 1.34 -9.72 -15.77
C LEU A 72 2.24 -10.34 -14.68
N CYS A 73 3.51 -10.59 -14.97
CA CYS A 73 4.47 -11.08 -13.97
C CYS A 73 4.68 -10.07 -12.84
N LEU A 74 4.81 -8.78 -13.18
CA LEU A 74 4.94 -7.71 -12.19
C LEU A 74 3.72 -7.65 -11.27
N GLY A 75 2.52 -7.85 -11.82
CA GLY A 75 1.28 -8.02 -11.09
C GLY A 75 1.27 -9.25 -10.19
N ALA A 76 1.61 -10.40 -10.77
CA ALA A 76 1.54 -11.71 -10.13
C ALA A 76 2.51 -11.88 -8.96
N PHE A 77 3.69 -11.26 -9.02
CA PHE A 77 4.72 -11.37 -7.97
C PHE A 77 4.87 -10.09 -7.15
N GLY A 78 4.94 -8.93 -7.80
CA GLY A 78 5.15 -7.66 -7.12
C GLY A 78 3.88 -7.17 -6.41
N MET A 79 2.82 -6.94 -7.20
CA MET A 79 1.59 -6.36 -6.66
C MET A 79 0.82 -7.33 -5.76
N TYR A 80 0.71 -8.59 -6.18
CA TYR A 80 0.10 -9.64 -5.34
C TYR A 80 0.95 -9.93 -4.10
N GLY A 81 2.27 -10.05 -4.23
CA GLY A 81 3.17 -10.26 -3.08
C GLY A 81 3.05 -9.14 -2.05
N PHE A 82 2.97 -7.89 -2.50
CA PHE A 82 2.66 -6.74 -1.64
C PHE A 82 1.32 -6.93 -0.92
N MET A 83 0.22 -7.13 -1.65
CA MET A 83 -1.12 -7.24 -1.07
C MET A 83 -1.24 -8.43 -0.12
N PHE A 84 -0.65 -9.56 -0.48
CA PHE A 84 -0.59 -10.79 0.31
C PHE A 84 0.07 -10.55 1.67
N CYS A 85 1.32 -10.05 1.67
CA CYS A 85 2.04 -9.76 2.91
C CYS A 85 1.34 -8.66 3.72
N TYR A 86 0.79 -7.65 3.05
CA TYR A 86 0.13 -6.52 3.71
C TYR A 86 -1.16 -6.92 4.44
N LEU A 87 -2.07 -7.65 3.80
CA LEU A 87 -3.33 -8.06 4.43
C LEU A 87 -3.11 -9.11 5.53
N LEU A 88 -2.18 -10.05 5.33
CA LEU A 88 -1.77 -10.98 6.40
C LEU A 88 -1.14 -10.22 7.57
N GLY A 89 -0.30 -9.22 7.29
CA GLY A 89 0.31 -8.35 8.28
C GLY A 89 -0.73 -7.62 9.14
N ILE A 90 -1.63 -6.86 8.49
CA ILE A 90 -2.73 -6.13 9.16
C ILE A 90 -3.64 -7.05 9.96
N SER A 91 -3.89 -8.27 9.49
CA SER A 91 -4.74 -9.20 10.24
C SER A 91 -4.14 -9.60 11.60
N LYS A 92 -2.81 -9.48 11.75
CA LYS A 92 -2.05 -9.91 12.94
C LYS A 92 -1.55 -8.78 13.82
N THR A 93 -1.33 -7.59 13.27
CA THR A 93 -0.87 -6.39 14.00
C THR A 93 -1.93 -5.28 14.01
N THR A 94 -1.62 -4.12 14.57
CA THR A 94 -2.53 -2.96 14.62
C THR A 94 -2.42 -2.07 13.37
N PRO A 95 -3.46 -1.28 13.05
CA PRO A 95 -3.43 -0.40 11.88
C PRO A 95 -2.30 0.63 11.93
N VAL A 96 -1.99 1.21 13.12
CA VAL A 96 -0.93 2.21 13.24
C VAL A 96 0.43 1.59 13.01
N SER A 97 0.70 0.42 13.58
CA SER A 97 1.93 -0.33 13.32
C SER A 97 2.07 -0.66 11.83
N SER A 98 1.01 -1.14 11.17
CA SER A 98 1.04 -1.35 9.72
C SER A 98 1.35 -0.07 8.94
N ALA A 99 0.80 1.09 9.35
CA ALA A 99 1.07 2.38 8.71
C ALA A 99 2.51 2.86 8.90
N ILE A 100 3.10 2.60 10.06
CA ILE A 100 4.53 2.82 10.37
C ILE A 100 5.40 2.09 9.35
N PHE A 101 5.22 0.77 9.17
CA PHE A 101 6.01 0.01 8.19
C PHE A 101 5.73 0.42 6.75
N ASN A 102 4.48 0.77 6.43
CA ASN A 102 4.14 1.26 5.10
C ASN A 102 4.82 2.60 4.78
N SER A 103 5.13 3.40 5.79
CA SER A 103 5.85 4.67 5.65
C SER A 103 7.35 4.47 5.37
N LEU A 104 7.88 3.25 5.50
CA LEU A 104 9.26 2.90 5.14
C LEU A 104 9.43 2.60 3.64
N GLN A 105 8.36 2.56 2.85
CA GLN A 105 8.45 2.34 1.40
C GLN A 105 9.47 3.25 0.69
N PRO A 106 9.56 4.58 0.96
CA PRO A 106 10.54 5.44 0.30
C PRO A 106 11.99 5.03 0.60
N ILE A 107 12.25 4.50 1.80
CA ILE A 107 13.57 4.00 2.19
C ILE A 107 13.95 2.81 1.33
N TRP A 108 13.03 1.85 1.14
CA TRP A 108 13.27 0.70 0.27
C TRP A 108 13.47 1.11 -1.19
N VAL A 109 12.65 2.02 -1.71
CA VAL A 109 12.81 2.55 -3.07
C VAL A 109 14.21 3.14 -3.23
N PHE A 110 14.64 3.96 -2.27
CA PHE A 110 15.97 4.55 -2.29
C PHE A 110 17.09 3.50 -2.21
N LEU A 111 17.00 2.53 -1.30
CA LEU A 111 18.00 1.46 -1.16
C LEU A 111 18.14 0.65 -2.45
N ILE A 112 17.02 0.28 -3.08
CA ILE A 112 17.03 -0.43 -4.35
C ILE A 112 17.64 0.46 -5.45
N SER A 113 17.28 1.75 -5.49
CA SER A 113 17.89 2.70 -6.43
C SER A 113 19.41 2.81 -6.25
N VAL A 114 19.94 2.86 -5.02
CA VAL A 114 21.40 2.85 -4.81
C VAL A 114 22.04 1.58 -5.33
N LEU A 115 21.46 0.41 -5.00
CA LEU A 115 22.03 -0.87 -5.40
C LEU A 115 22.04 -1.06 -6.93
N PHE A 116 20.98 -0.66 -7.62
CA PHE A 116 20.82 -0.88 -9.07
C PHE A 116 21.28 0.30 -9.95
N LEU A 117 21.13 1.53 -9.48
CA LEU A 117 21.49 2.76 -10.23
C LEU A 117 22.83 3.35 -9.78
N HIS A 118 23.46 2.77 -8.76
CA HIS A 118 24.77 3.16 -8.22
C HIS A 118 24.82 4.64 -7.78
N GLU A 119 23.69 5.14 -7.26
CA GLU A 119 23.62 6.48 -6.67
C GLU A 119 24.49 6.59 -5.40
N ARG A 120 25.15 7.74 -5.21
CA ARG A 120 25.97 7.98 -4.02
C ARG A 120 25.10 8.14 -2.76
N ALA A 121 25.34 7.30 -1.76
CA ALA A 121 24.73 7.43 -0.44
C ALA A 121 25.34 8.63 0.31
N THR A 122 24.59 9.72 0.44
CA THR A 122 25.02 10.87 1.25
C THR A 122 24.79 10.60 2.75
N LEU A 123 25.55 11.26 3.62
CA LEU A 123 25.42 11.13 5.07
C LEU A 123 23.98 11.34 5.57
N MET A 124 23.26 12.29 4.98
CA MET A 124 21.85 12.56 5.31
C MET A 124 20.93 11.38 4.99
N LYS A 125 21.21 10.63 3.91
CA LYS A 125 20.46 9.42 3.58
C LYS A 125 20.75 8.32 4.59
N ILE A 126 22.00 8.14 4.99
CA ILE A 126 22.39 7.16 6.02
C ILE A 126 21.65 7.45 7.33
N ILE A 127 21.68 8.70 7.81
CA ILE A 127 20.96 9.11 9.02
C ILE A 127 19.46 8.84 8.90
N GLY A 128 18.85 9.23 7.76
CA GLY A 128 17.43 8.99 7.51
C GLY A 128 17.09 7.50 7.55
N ILE A 129 17.85 6.66 6.86
CA ILE A 129 17.67 5.20 6.84
C ILE A 129 17.79 4.62 8.27
N SER A 130 18.83 4.99 9.00
CA SER A 130 19.06 4.53 10.38
C SER A 130 17.92 4.92 11.32
N LEU A 131 17.37 6.13 11.22
CA LEU A 131 16.21 6.56 12.00
C LEU A 131 14.96 5.76 11.64
N GLY A 132 14.73 5.48 10.35
CA GLY A 132 13.56 4.75 9.89
C GLY A 132 13.56 3.31 10.37
N PHE A 133 14.69 2.61 10.20
CA PHE A 133 14.87 1.25 10.73
C PHE A 133 14.90 1.23 12.26
N GLY A 134 15.45 2.26 12.92
CA GLY A 134 15.42 2.39 14.37
C GLY A 134 14.00 2.51 14.92
N GLY A 135 13.15 3.35 14.31
CA GLY A 135 11.74 3.49 14.69
C GLY A 135 10.94 2.22 14.39
N ALA A 136 11.21 1.57 13.26
CA ALA A 136 10.61 0.28 12.92
C ALA A 136 10.98 -0.81 13.94
N LEU A 137 12.27 -0.92 14.29
CA LEU A 137 12.75 -1.88 15.27
C LEU A 137 12.20 -1.62 16.67
N LEU A 138 12.15 -0.35 17.09
CA LEU A 138 11.51 0.05 18.35
C LEU A 138 10.07 -0.47 18.38
N CYS A 139 9.28 -0.19 17.33
CA CYS A 139 7.90 -0.65 17.23
C CYS A 139 7.78 -2.18 17.29
N ILE A 140 8.65 -2.94 16.60
CA ILE A 140 8.64 -4.41 16.64
C ILE A 140 8.96 -4.93 18.05
N LEU A 141 9.92 -4.33 18.74
CA LEU A 141 10.40 -4.82 20.03
C LEU A 141 9.50 -4.42 21.20
N THR A 142 8.81 -3.29 21.11
CA THR A 142 7.97 -2.77 22.20
C THR A 142 6.50 -3.16 22.06
N GLN A 143 6.05 -3.50 20.85
CA GLN A 143 4.67 -3.94 20.65
C GLN A 143 4.50 -5.39 21.12
N GLY A 144 3.93 -5.55 22.30
CA GLY A 144 3.48 -6.84 22.80
C GLY A 144 2.26 -7.36 22.03
N SER A 145 2.09 -8.68 22.01
CA SER A 145 0.86 -9.28 21.51
C SER A 145 -0.27 -9.13 22.52
N ASP A 146 -1.43 -8.66 22.08
CA ASP A 146 -2.64 -8.45 22.88
C ASP A 146 -3.91 -8.72 22.06
N ASP A 147 -5.09 -8.32 22.57
CA ASP A 147 -6.36 -8.50 21.87
C ASP A 147 -6.43 -7.72 20.53
N LEU A 148 -5.66 -6.64 20.39
CA LEU A 148 -5.63 -5.82 19.17
C LEU A 148 -4.56 -6.33 18.19
N ALA A 149 -3.47 -6.90 18.69
CA ALA A 149 -2.40 -7.52 17.91
C ALA A 149 -2.12 -8.95 18.40
N HIS A 150 -2.85 -9.92 17.88
CA HIS A 150 -2.73 -11.33 18.30
C HIS A 150 -1.33 -11.91 18.06
N ASP A 151 -0.61 -11.44 17.02
CA ASP A 151 0.74 -11.89 16.65
C ASP A 151 1.52 -10.71 16.08
N ALA A 152 1.81 -9.73 16.95
CA ALA A 152 2.38 -8.44 16.58
C ALA A 152 3.69 -8.58 15.80
N PHE A 153 4.61 -9.44 16.27
CA PHE A 153 5.91 -9.64 15.64
C PHE A 153 5.78 -10.11 14.18
N THR A 154 5.03 -11.19 13.96
CA THR A 154 4.84 -11.74 12.61
C THR A 154 4.07 -10.77 11.72
N GLY A 155 3.05 -10.09 12.28
CA GLY A 155 2.29 -9.07 11.56
C GLY A 155 3.17 -7.89 11.09
N ASN A 156 4.03 -7.40 11.97
CA ASN A 156 4.97 -6.31 11.69
C ASN A 156 6.02 -6.72 10.65
N MET A 157 6.59 -7.93 10.76
CA MET A 157 7.54 -8.46 9.79
C MET A 157 6.92 -8.61 8.39
N LEU A 158 5.67 -9.08 8.32
CA LEU A 158 4.91 -9.16 7.08
C LEU A 158 4.61 -7.77 6.50
N CYS A 159 4.27 -6.78 7.33
CA CYS A 159 4.10 -5.40 6.88
C CYS A 159 5.41 -4.82 6.33
N LEU A 160 6.54 -5.06 7.00
CA LEU A 160 7.86 -4.65 6.51
C LEU A 160 8.18 -5.31 5.16
N LEU A 161 7.97 -6.63 5.03
CA LEU A 161 8.16 -7.35 3.78
C LEU A 161 7.26 -6.83 2.66
N SER A 162 6.01 -6.48 2.97
CA SER A 162 5.08 -5.90 2.00
C SER A 162 5.62 -4.59 1.41
N SER A 163 6.24 -3.74 2.24
CA SER A 163 6.81 -2.47 1.79
C SER A 163 7.97 -2.66 0.79
N VAL A 164 8.73 -3.77 0.91
CA VAL A 164 9.78 -4.15 -0.06
C VAL A 164 9.17 -4.54 -1.40
N PHE A 165 8.16 -5.42 -1.41
CA PHE A 165 7.46 -5.82 -2.63
C PHE A 165 6.87 -4.60 -3.36
N PHE A 166 6.28 -3.68 -2.61
CA PHE A 166 5.72 -2.46 -3.17
C PHE A 166 6.79 -1.53 -3.75
N ALA A 167 7.94 -1.40 -3.09
CA ALA A 167 9.06 -0.61 -3.61
C ALA A 167 9.61 -1.17 -4.93
N ILE A 168 9.78 -2.50 -5.02
CA ILE A 168 10.16 -3.18 -6.26
C ILE A 168 9.11 -2.91 -7.36
N TYR A 169 7.82 -3.05 -7.02
CA TYR A 169 6.72 -2.76 -7.94
C TYR A 169 6.78 -1.30 -8.45
N LEU A 170 6.97 -0.32 -7.57
CA LEU A 170 7.03 1.10 -7.94
C LEU A 170 8.18 1.39 -8.91
N ILE A 171 9.38 0.87 -8.62
CA ILE A 171 10.56 1.09 -9.46
C ILE A 171 10.35 0.50 -10.86
N LEU A 172 9.88 -0.74 -10.95
CA LEU A 172 9.66 -1.43 -12.22
C LEU A 172 8.47 -0.84 -13.01
N SER A 173 7.42 -0.39 -12.31
CA SER A 173 6.23 0.17 -12.95
C SER A 173 6.43 1.58 -13.47
N LYS A 174 7.28 2.40 -12.83
CA LYS A 174 7.46 3.83 -13.18
C LYS A 174 7.75 4.04 -14.67
N LYS A 175 8.75 3.34 -15.22
CA LYS A 175 9.14 3.47 -16.63
C LYS A 175 8.02 3.05 -17.58
N LEU A 176 7.32 1.95 -17.25
CA LEU A 176 6.22 1.43 -18.06
C LEU A 176 5.00 2.35 -18.04
N LEU A 177 4.76 3.03 -16.93
CA LEU A 177 3.63 3.94 -16.76
C LEU A 177 3.79 5.22 -17.59
N GLU A 178 5.02 5.69 -17.77
CA GLU A 178 5.34 6.82 -18.65
C GLU A 178 5.21 6.46 -20.14
N GLU A 179 5.64 5.25 -20.53
CA GLU A 179 5.62 4.80 -21.94
C GLU A 179 4.24 4.35 -22.42
N ILE A 180 3.48 3.62 -21.58
CA ILE A 180 2.30 2.85 -22.00
C ILE A 180 0.99 3.48 -21.48
N GLY A 181 1.07 4.26 -20.41
CA GLY A 181 -0.08 4.90 -19.77
C GLY A 181 -0.70 4.11 -18.61
N LEU A 182 -1.37 4.86 -17.73
CA LEU A 182 -1.92 4.40 -16.46
C LEU A 182 -2.86 3.18 -16.60
N VAL A 183 -3.90 3.32 -17.43
CA VAL A 183 -4.99 2.34 -17.51
C VAL A 183 -4.47 0.99 -17.97
N THR A 184 -3.63 0.98 -19.02
CA THR A 184 -3.04 -0.24 -19.55
C THR A 184 -2.12 -0.92 -18.53
N VAL A 185 -1.25 -0.16 -17.84
CA VAL A 185 -0.39 -0.71 -16.79
C VAL A 185 -1.21 -1.35 -15.67
N MET A 186 -2.17 -0.61 -15.11
CA MET A 186 -2.99 -1.10 -13.99
C MET A 186 -3.84 -2.29 -14.39
N LYS A 187 -4.38 -2.30 -15.62
CA LYS A 187 -5.12 -3.44 -16.18
C LYS A 187 -4.30 -4.72 -16.10
N TYR A 188 -3.11 -4.77 -16.70
CA TYR A 188 -2.31 -5.99 -16.70
C TYR A 188 -1.69 -6.33 -15.34
N VAL A 189 -1.30 -5.32 -14.54
CA VAL A 189 -0.76 -5.56 -13.19
C VAL A 189 -1.83 -6.18 -12.28
N PHE A 190 -3.03 -5.59 -12.22
CA PHE A 190 -4.11 -6.19 -11.43
C PHE A 190 -4.64 -7.48 -12.04
N GLY A 191 -4.59 -7.64 -13.36
CA GLY A 191 -4.89 -8.93 -14.01
C GLY A 191 -3.96 -10.06 -13.57
N GLY A 192 -2.65 -9.80 -13.53
CA GLY A 192 -1.67 -10.75 -13.02
C GLY A 192 -1.87 -11.03 -11.53
N ALA A 193 -2.15 -9.98 -10.75
CA ALA A 193 -2.41 -10.13 -9.31
C ALA A 193 -3.70 -10.91 -9.02
N ALA A 194 -4.75 -10.71 -9.81
CA ALA A 194 -6.00 -11.45 -9.71
C ALA A 194 -5.78 -12.93 -10.06
N LEU A 195 -5.00 -13.24 -11.10
CA LEU A 195 -4.66 -14.61 -11.45
C LEU A 195 -3.94 -15.32 -10.29
N SER A 196 -2.91 -14.69 -9.71
CA SER A 196 -2.22 -15.23 -8.53
C SER A 196 -3.18 -15.42 -7.35
N GLY A 197 -4.05 -14.44 -7.08
CA GLY A 197 -5.02 -14.53 -5.99
C GLY A 197 -6.03 -15.66 -6.17
N LEU A 198 -6.52 -15.87 -7.38
CA LEU A 198 -7.42 -16.99 -7.68
C LEU A 198 -6.71 -18.33 -7.48
N VAL A 199 -5.49 -18.50 -8.00
CA VAL A 199 -4.70 -19.74 -7.84
C VAL A 199 -4.37 -20.02 -6.38
N ILE A 200 -3.94 -19.01 -5.62
CA ILE A 200 -3.60 -19.20 -4.21
C ILE A 200 -4.85 -19.47 -3.38
N SER A 201 -5.97 -18.82 -3.69
CA SER A 201 -7.22 -19.04 -2.98
C SER A 201 -7.85 -20.41 -3.25
N THR A 202 -7.59 -21.03 -4.41
CA THR A 202 -8.02 -22.42 -4.66
C THR A 202 -7.16 -23.42 -3.90
N ILE A 203 -5.88 -23.12 -3.65
CA ILE A 203 -4.94 -24.00 -2.94
C ILE A 203 -5.12 -23.90 -1.41
N LEU A 204 -5.13 -22.67 -0.87
CA LEU A 204 -5.17 -22.40 0.57
C LEU A 204 -6.60 -22.30 1.14
N GLY A 205 -7.61 -22.36 0.28
CA GLY A 205 -9.02 -22.29 0.64
C GLY A 205 -9.58 -20.88 0.64
N TRP A 206 -10.90 -20.81 0.54
CA TRP A 206 -11.69 -19.59 0.57
C TRP A 206 -12.34 -19.44 1.94
N ASN A 207 -11.91 -18.45 2.72
CA ASN A 207 -12.50 -18.18 4.03
C ASN A 207 -13.15 -16.79 4.00
N ALA A 208 -14.47 -16.76 3.81
CA ALA A 208 -15.21 -15.52 3.79
C ALA A 208 -16.61 -15.69 4.42
N PRO A 209 -16.69 -15.65 5.76
CA PRO A 209 -17.95 -15.74 6.50
C PRO A 209 -18.98 -14.74 5.99
N LEU A 210 -18.57 -13.53 5.62
CA LEU A 210 -19.45 -12.51 5.02
C LEU A 210 -20.28 -13.02 3.83
N PHE A 211 -19.67 -13.80 2.93
CA PHE A 211 -20.37 -14.33 1.77
C PHE A 211 -21.19 -15.58 2.12
N ALA A 212 -20.69 -16.42 3.03
CA ALA A 212 -21.41 -17.61 3.48
C ALA A 212 -22.69 -17.25 4.25
N ASP A 213 -22.58 -16.30 5.19
CA ASP A 213 -23.68 -15.76 5.98
C ASP A 213 -24.75 -15.12 5.09
N ALA A 214 -24.33 -14.35 4.09
CA ALA A 214 -25.24 -13.77 3.10
C ALA A 214 -26.03 -14.84 2.32
N VAL A 215 -25.40 -15.95 1.96
CA VAL A 215 -26.07 -17.08 1.28
C VAL A 215 -27.05 -17.80 2.22
N HIS A 216 -26.74 -17.87 3.51
CA HIS A 216 -27.60 -18.47 4.54
C HIS A 216 -28.70 -17.52 5.06
N GLY A 217 -28.79 -16.30 4.53
CA GLY A 217 -29.84 -15.32 4.86
C GLY A 217 -29.51 -14.40 6.03
N THR A 218 -28.32 -14.49 6.63
CA THR A 218 -27.84 -13.56 7.66
C THR A 218 -27.08 -12.40 7.03
N TRP A 219 -27.78 -11.29 6.80
CA TRP A 219 -27.20 -10.12 6.14
C TRP A 219 -26.68 -9.07 7.13
N HIS A 220 -25.35 -8.96 7.23
CA HIS A 220 -24.70 -7.89 7.99
C HIS A 220 -24.34 -6.71 7.07
N TRP A 221 -25.17 -5.66 7.06
CA TRP A 221 -25.00 -4.53 6.13
C TRP A 221 -23.68 -3.76 6.32
N MET A 222 -23.17 -3.67 7.56
CA MET A 222 -21.98 -2.88 7.88
C MET A 222 -20.69 -3.44 7.22
N PRO A 223 -20.35 -4.75 7.34
CA PRO A 223 -19.25 -5.36 6.59
C PRO A 223 -19.33 -5.18 5.06
N TRP A 224 -20.54 -5.23 4.48
CA TRP A 224 -20.72 -4.99 3.03
C TRP A 224 -20.40 -3.55 2.63
N VAL A 225 -20.83 -2.57 3.42
CA VAL A 225 -20.49 -1.15 3.18
C VAL A 225 -18.99 -0.93 3.33
N VAL A 226 -18.35 -1.53 4.34
CA VAL A 226 -16.90 -1.44 4.54
C VAL A 226 -16.14 -2.11 3.39
N LEU A 227 -16.59 -3.27 2.91
CA LEU A 227 -16.02 -3.95 1.75
C LEU A 227 -16.17 -3.09 0.49
N ALA A 228 -17.36 -2.54 0.22
CA ALA A 228 -17.59 -1.66 -0.93
C ALA A 228 -16.68 -0.42 -0.86
N PHE A 229 -16.55 0.19 0.33
CA PHE A 229 -15.62 1.29 0.56
C PHE A 229 -14.19 0.87 0.17
N ILE A 230 -13.71 -0.26 0.69
CA ILE A 230 -12.37 -0.82 0.43
C ILE A 230 -12.13 -1.06 -1.07
N LEU A 231 -13.11 -1.58 -1.80
CA LEU A 231 -12.96 -1.91 -3.21
C LEU A 231 -12.95 -0.65 -4.09
N ILE A 232 -13.86 0.27 -3.85
CA ILE A 232 -14.03 1.44 -4.72
C ILE A 232 -12.95 2.49 -4.44
N PHE A 233 -12.77 2.88 -3.17
CA PHE A 233 -11.96 4.05 -2.84
C PHE A 233 -10.46 3.73 -2.76
N PRO A 234 -9.95 2.93 -1.79
CA PRO A 234 -8.53 2.69 -1.67
C PRO A 234 -7.98 1.67 -2.67
N THR A 235 -8.79 0.81 -3.26
CA THR A 235 -8.30 -0.21 -4.23
C THR A 235 -8.35 0.28 -5.66
N TYR A 236 -9.44 0.92 -6.09
CA TYR A 236 -9.55 1.40 -7.47
C TYR A 236 -9.17 2.88 -7.59
N LEU A 237 -9.90 3.77 -6.89
CA LEU A 237 -9.73 5.21 -7.05
C LEU A 237 -8.34 5.71 -6.58
N SER A 238 -7.82 5.23 -5.45
CA SER A 238 -6.47 5.61 -4.99
C SER A 238 -5.37 5.20 -5.96
N TYR A 239 -5.48 4.03 -6.60
CA TYR A 239 -4.53 3.54 -7.60
C TYR A 239 -4.65 4.29 -8.93
N TRP A 240 -5.83 4.83 -9.24
CA TRP A 240 -6.02 5.74 -10.37
C TRP A 240 -5.40 7.13 -10.10
N LEU A 241 -5.64 7.68 -8.91
CA LEU A 241 -5.19 9.03 -8.54
C LEU A 241 -3.68 9.12 -8.32
N MET A 242 -3.05 8.06 -7.80
CA MET A 242 -1.64 8.08 -7.42
C MET A 242 -0.72 8.45 -8.60
N PRO A 243 -0.87 7.87 -9.81
CA PRO A 243 -0.01 8.21 -10.93
C PRO A 243 -0.27 9.60 -11.54
N ILE A 244 -1.47 10.17 -11.37
CA ILE A 244 -1.73 11.58 -11.70
C ILE A 244 -0.86 12.50 -10.84
N GLY A 245 -0.78 12.20 -9.55
CA GLY A 245 0.12 12.89 -8.61
C GLY A 245 1.59 12.81 -9.03
N LEU A 246 2.06 11.59 -9.34
CA LEU A 246 3.44 11.34 -9.76
C LEU A 246 3.82 12.04 -11.08
N LYS A 247 2.85 12.31 -11.95
CA LYS A 247 3.10 12.95 -13.25
C LYS A 247 3.48 14.44 -13.14
N TYR A 248 2.96 15.14 -12.13
CA TYR A 248 3.09 16.61 -12.03
C TYR A 248 3.80 17.10 -10.77
N LEU A 249 4.06 16.21 -9.81
CA LEU A 249 4.71 16.54 -8.55
C LEU A 249 6.08 15.88 -8.46
N LYS A 250 7.00 16.56 -7.76
CA LYS A 250 8.30 15.98 -7.44
C LYS A 250 8.11 14.78 -6.51
N THR A 251 8.93 13.74 -6.67
CA THR A 251 8.92 12.52 -5.83
C THR A 251 8.91 12.84 -4.33
N THR A 252 9.65 13.88 -3.95
CA THR A 252 9.75 14.42 -2.59
C THR A 252 8.40 14.87 -2.02
N VAL A 253 7.62 15.63 -2.80
CA VAL A 253 6.27 16.05 -2.41
C VAL A 253 5.33 14.84 -2.29
N VAL A 254 5.45 13.86 -3.19
CA VAL A 254 4.66 12.63 -3.13
C VAL A 254 4.97 11.80 -1.89
N ALA A 255 6.24 11.76 -1.47
CA ALA A 255 6.68 11.10 -0.25
C ALA A 255 6.11 11.77 1.01
N MET A 256 6.06 13.11 1.07
CA MET A 256 5.42 13.83 2.19
C MET A 256 3.94 13.48 2.35
N TYR A 257 3.22 13.24 1.25
CA TYR A 257 1.84 12.77 1.31
C TYR A 257 1.72 11.35 1.90
N GLY A 258 2.81 10.59 1.97
CA GLY A 258 2.87 9.32 2.71
C GLY A 258 2.60 9.50 4.21
N TYR A 259 3.05 10.60 4.82
CA TYR A 259 2.76 10.89 6.23
C TYR A 259 1.26 11.06 6.49
N LEU A 260 0.51 11.54 5.50
CA LEU A 260 -0.93 11.68 5.61
C LEU A 260 -1.61 10.34 5.87
N ILE A 261 -1.08 9.24 5.30
CA ILE A 261 -1.56 7.88 5.61
C ILE A 261 -1.40 7.60 7.09
N LEU A 262 -0.20 7.83 7.65
CA LEU A 262 0.08 7.57 9.05
C LEU A 262 -0.80 8.42 9.97
N THR A 263 -0.91 9.72 9.70
CA THR A 263 -1.75 10.63 10.49
C THR A 263 -3.23 10.21 10.46
N VAL A 264 -3.78 9.94 9.26
CA VAL A 264 -5.19 9.52 9.13
C VAL A 264 -5.42 8.18 9.80
N THR A 265 -4.52 7.21 9.61
CA THR A 265 -4.62 5.92 10.26
C THR A 265 -4.62 6.08 11.77
N SER A 266 -3.66 6.83 12.33
CA SER A 266 -3.55 7.06 13.77
C SER A 266 -4.77 7.74 14.38
N VAL A 267 -5.27 8.80 13.76
CA VAL A 267 -6.46 9.51 14.26
C VAL A 267 -7.69 8.60 14.25
N VAL A 268 -7.90 7.86 13.17
CA VAL A 268 -9.05 6.96 13.06
C VAL A 268 -8.92 5.77 14.00
N SER A 269 -7.72 5.20 14.15
CA SER A 269 -7.47 4.10 15.09
C SER A 269 -7.73 4.53 16.53
N TYR A 270 -7.37 5.77 16.89
CA TYR A 270 -7.69 6.34 18.21
C TYR A 270 -9.20 6.48 18.43
N ILE A 271 -9.92 7.03 17.44
CA ILE A 271 -11.37 7.25 17.54
C ILE A 271 -12.15 5.93 17.61
N VAL A 272 -11.74 4.93 16.82
CA VAL A 272 -12.43 3.63 16.74
C VAL A 272 -11.95 2.68 17.85
N GLY A 273 -10.85 3.00 18.54
CA GLY A 273 -10.26 2.13 19.56
C GLY A 273 -9.57 0.89 18.99
N GLN A 274 -9.08 0.96 17.75
CA GLN A 274 -8.37 -0.14 17.07
C GLN A 274 -6.87 -0.19 17.39
N ASP A 275 -6.36 0.76 18.17
CA ASP A 275 -4.97 0.79 18.61
C ASP A 275 -4.85 1.39 20.02
N ARG A 276 -3.80 0.99 20.74
CA ARG A 276 -3.45 1.53 22.05
C ARG A 276 -2.18 2.34 21.89
N PHE A 277 -2.32 3.66 21.88
CA PHE A 277 -1.18 4.56 21.72
C PHE A 277 -0.27 4.49 22.93
N THR A 278 0.83 3.74 22.78
CA THR A 278 1.90 3.72 23.76
C THR A 278 2.91 4.84 23.50
N TRP A 279 3.67 5.20 24.51
CA TRP A 279 4.72 6.22 24.37
C TRP A 279 5.78 5.79 23.33
N GLU A 280 6.10 4.51 23.28
CA GLU A 280 7.06 3.91 22.35
C GLU A 280 6.59 4.01 20.90
N GLN A 281 5.30 3.80 20.63
CA GLN A 281 4.72 4.02 19.30
C GLN A 281 4.81 5.49 18.89
N GLY A 282 4.58 6.43 19.82
CA GLY A 282 4.75 7.86 19.57
C GLY A 282 6.19 8.23 19.16
N VAL A 283 7.18 7.67 19.88
CA VAL A 283 8.59 7.83 19.54
C VAL A 283 8.91 7.21 18.18
N ALA A 284 8.41 6.01 17.90
CA ALA A 284 8.61 5.33 16.61
C ALA A 284 8.05 6.15 15.43
N ILE A 285 6.85 6.71 15.57
CA ILE A 285 6.24 7.62 14.59
C ILE A 285 7.15 8.83 14.37
N GLY A 286 7.61 9.47 15.44
CA GLY A 286 8.52 10.62 15.37
C GLY A 286 9.82 10.29 14.62
N MET A 287 10.44 9.15 14.93
CA MET A 287 11.67 8.70 14.26
C MET A 287 11.46 8.47 12.75
N ILE A 288 10.33 7.88 12.36
CA ILE A 288 10.02 7.60 10.94
C ILE A 288 9.67 8.88 10.18
N CYS A 289 8.96 9.82 10.81
CA CYS A 289 8.74 11.15 10.24
C CYS A 289 10.07 11.91 10.03
N LEU A 290 11.00 11.83 10.99
CA LEU A 290 12.33 12.43 10.81
C LEU A 290 13.13 11.71 9.74
N SER A 291 13.06 10.38 9.69
CA SER A 291 13.72 9.54 8.69
C SER A 291 13.41 9.97 7.26
N VAL A 292 12.13 10.02 6.91
CA VAL A 292 11.70 10.35 5.55
C VAL A 292 12.04 11.81 5.23
N TYR A 293 11.99 12.73 6.20
CA TYR A 293 12.46 14.11 6.02
C TYR A 293 13.95 14.18 5.64
N PHE A 294 14.82 13.46 6.36
CA PHE A 294 16.25 13.44 6.07
C PHE A 294 16.58 12.81 4.72
N VAL A 295 15.92 11.71 4.36
CA VAL A 295 16.06 11.08 3.03
C VAL A 295 15.66 12.06 1.93
N GLU A 296 14.54 12.77 2.12
CA GLU A 296 14.02 13.73 1.14
C GLU A 296 14.94 14.95 0.96
N VAL A 297 15.42 15.53 2.06
CA VAL A 297 16.39 16.66 2.02
C VAL A 297 17.65 16.25 1.28
N ALA A 298 18.11 15.02 1.49
CA ALA A 298 19.28 14.49 0.82
C ALA A 298 19.07 14.32 -0.70
N GLU A 299 17.90 13.82 -1.13
CA GLU A 299 17.55 13.75 -2.56
C GLU A 299 17.49 15.14 -3.21
N ARG A 300 16.96 16.14 -2.51
CA ARG A 300 16.91 17.52 -3.03
C ARG A 300 18.31 18.08 -3.26
N LYS A 301 19.25 17.84 -2.32
CA LYS A 301 20.64 18.29 -2.45
C LYS A 301 21.41 17.56 -3.55
N ALA A 302 21.10 16.29 -3.82
CA ALA A 302 21.76 15.53 -4.89
C ALA A 302 21.30 15.95 -6.30
N ASN A 303 20.10 16.51 -6.43
CA ASN A 303 19.49 16.96 -7.69
C ASN A 303 19.63 18.48 -7.94
N SER A 304 20.34 19.20 -7.07
CA SER A 304 20.64 20.63 -7.18
C SER A 304 22.10 20.85 -7.57
#